data_AF-A0A7S1ZCG5-F1
#
_entry.id   AF-A0A7S1ZCG5-F1
#
_cell.length_a   1.000
_cell.length_b   1.000
_cell.length_c   1.000
_cell.angle_alpha   90.00
_cell.angle_beta   90.00
_cell.angle_gamma   90.00
#
_symmetry.space_group_name_H-M   'P 1'
#
loop_
_entity.id
_entity.type
_entity.pdbx_description
1 polymer ?
#
loop_
_entity_poly.entity_id
_entity_poly.type
_entity_poly.pdbx_seq_one_letter_code
_entity_poly.pdbx_strand_id
1 'polypeptide(L)'
;FGFGDPKSYSIMECAVDRLSKTGAVRHGAECFNYTFPQELDDEFLIISDALPGKIPWKYVGVKELQGFLRDRIEEGYTVPLNPKWIICDHGWKDLYDRLLASNKPYVQESLDVWYPPDSGVRETIEKMHCCHPDGFRRIGEEAHDTSVGKVEEQDETEEMDMEDVHFLLKKFIILQGVKRKLRARLLCMCLARTMPCAGGP
;
A
#
# COMPACT_ATOMS: atom_id res chain seq x y z
N PHE A 1 0.06 -14.21 7.39
CA PHE A 1 0.80 -12.93 7.33
C PHE A 1 0.17 -11.89 6.39
N GLY A 2 -1.16 -11.83 6.19
CA GLY A 2 -1.75 -10.88 5.22
C GLY A 2 -1.53 -11.34 3.77
N PHE A 3 -1.43 -10.40 2.82
CA PHE A 3 -1.02 -10.65 1.44
C PHE A 3 0.52 -10.74 1.37
N GLY A 4 1.07 -11.29 0.28
CA GLY A 4 2.52 -11.45 0.09
C GLY A 4 2.86 -12.61 -0.84
N ASP A 5 4.10 -12.65 -1.29
CA ASP A 5 4.67 -13.73 -2.09
C ASP A 5 5.43 -14.75 -1.22
N PRO A 6 5.80 -15.94 -1.75
CA PRO A 6 6.50 -16.97 -0.98
C PRO A 6 7.81 -16.51 -0.33
N LYS A 7 8.55 -15.60 -0.97
CA LYS A 7 9.80 -15.06 -0.41
C LYS A 7 9.51 -14.15 0.77
N SER A 8 8.54 -13.24 0.62
CA SER A 8 8.10 -12.34 1.68
C SER A 8 7.57 -13.11 2.90
N TYR A 9 6.78 -14.17 2.69
CA TYR A 9 6.34 -15.04 3.80
C TYR A 9 7.50 -15.75 4.48
N SER A 10 8.44 -16.32 3.73
CA SER A 10 9.61 -17.00 4.30
C SER A 10 10.44 -16.08 5.19
N ILE A 11 10.62 -14.81 4.79
CA ILE A 11 11.33 -13.81 5.60
C ILE A 11 10.58 -13.55 6.92
N MET A 12 9.27 -13.31 6.84
CA MET A 12 8.47 -12.99 8.02
C MET A 12 8.31 -14.19 8.97
N GLU A 13 8.13 -15.40 8.44
CA GLU A 13 8.09 -16.63 9.24
C GLU A 13 9.39 -16.83 10.01
N CYS A 14 10.54 -16.66 9.36
CA CYS A 14 11.84 -16.74 10.01
C CYS A 14 12.01 -15.69 11.11
N ALA A 15 11.57 -14.45 10.86
CA ALA A 15 11.65 -13.38 11.86
C ALA A 15 10.76 -13.67 13.08
N VAL A 16 9.52 -14.13 12.86
CA VAL A 16 8.56 -14.47 13.92
C VAL A 16 9.04 -15.65 14.74
N ASP A 17 9.56 -16.69 14.10
CA ASP A 17 10.10 -17.86 14.78
C ASP A 17 11.29 -17.49 15.68
N ARG A 18 12.26 -16.75 15.13
CA ARG A 18 13.45 -16.28 15.87
C ARG A 18 13.11 -15.36 17.04
N LEU A 19 12.06 -14.55 16.89
CA LEU A 19 11.64 -13.57 17.89
C LEU A 19 10.44 -14.05 18.71
N SER A 20 10.11 -15.34 18.66
CA SER A 20 8.94 -15.92 19.33
C SER A 20 8.92 -15.68 20.84
N LYS A 21 10.10 -15.66 21.49
CA LYS A 21 10.23 -15.43 22.94
C LYS A 21 9.83 -14.01 23.37
N THR A 22 10.13 -13.01 22.55
CA THR A 22 9.78 -11.60 22.84
C THR A 22 8.46 -11.20 22.19
N GLY A 23 8.12 -11.86 21.08
CA GLY A 23 7.05 -11.47 20.17
C GLY A 23 7.25 -10.06 19.62
N ALA A 24 8.50 -9.68 19.31
CA ALA A 24 8.79 -8.39 18.71
C ALA A 24 8.24 -8.27 17.27
N VAL A 25 8.08 -9.39 16.56
CA VAL A 25 7.44 -9.46 15.24
C VAL A 25 6.25 -10.41 15.32
N ARG A 26 5.07 -9.96 14.87
CA ARG A 26 3.80 -10.72 15.00
C ARG A 26 2.93 -10.72 13.74
N HIS A 27 3.24 -9.90 12.75
CA HIS A 27 2.47 -9.76 11.52
C HIS A 27 3.39 -9.66 10.30
N GLY A 28 2.79 -9.60 9.10
CA GLY A 28 3.52 -9.44 7.84
C GLY A 28 3.97 -7.99 7.62
N ALA A 29 4.68 -7.76 6.52
CA ALA A 29 5.16 -6.43 6.16
C ALA A 29 4.01 -5.48 5.75
N GLU A 30 4.12 -4.21 6.14
CA GLU A 30 3.08 -3.19 5.87
C GLU A 30 2.86 -2.89 4.38
N CYS A 31 3.86 -3.16 3.53
CA CYS A 31 3.74 -3.08 2.08
C CYS A 31 2.64 -4.00 1.52
N PHE A 32 2.22 -5.02 2.29
CA PHE A 32 1.14 -5.94 1.94
C PHE A 32 -0.13 -5.79 2.79
N ASN A 33 -0.20 -4.76 3.64
CA ASN A 33 -1.40 -4.47 4.42
C ASN A 33 -2.42 -3.69 3.59
N TYR A 34 -3.18 -4.41 2.76
CA TYR A 34 -4.16 -3.80 1.85
C TYR A 34 -5.54 -3.57 2.48
N THR A 35 -5.83 -4.21 3.61
CA THR A 35 -7.15 -4.09 4.24
C THR A 35 -7.24 -2.85 5.11
N PHE A 36 -6.15 -2.51 5.81
CA PHE A 36 -6.07 -1.35 6.69
C PHE A 36 -4.70 -0.69 6.57
N PRO A 37 -4.40 -0.07 5.41
CA PRO A 37 -3.09 0.50 5.16
C PRO A 37 -2.83 1.68 6.11
N GLN A 38 -1.81 1.52 6.95
CA GLN A 38 -1.40 2.52 7.93
C GLN A 38 -0.74 3.72 7.24
N GLU A 39 -0.64 4.84 7.93
CA GLU A 39 0.17 5.98 7.48
C GLU A 39 1.66 5.60 7.49
N LEU A 40 2.44 6.22 6.60
CA LEU A 40 3.88 6.05 6.64
C LEU A 40 4.41 6.71 7.92
N ASP A 41 5.33 6.01 8.58
CA ASP A 41 6.06 6.57 9.70
C ASP A 41 6.97 7.72 9.23
N ASP A 42 7.31 8.63 10.13
CA ASP A 42 8.27 9.71 9.86
C ASP A 42 9.71 9.20 9.80
N GLU A 43 10.00 8.11 10.53
CA GLU A 43 11.32 7.50 10.67
C GLU A 43 11.30 5.98 10.48
N PHE A 44 12.33 5.46 9.82
CA PHE A 44 12.49 4.05 9.50
C PHE A 44 13.86 3.55 9.95
N LEU A 45 13.91 2.32 10.46
CA LEU A 45 15.17 1.62 10.75
C LEU A 45 15.59 0.79 9.54
N ILE A 46 16.69 1.17 8.89
CA ILE A 46 17.34 0.36 7.86
C ILE A 46 18.38 -0.54 8.54
N ILE A 47 18.33 -1.84 8.23
CA ILE A 47 19.35 -2.82 8.60
C ILE A 47 19.92 -3.38 7.30
N SER A 48 21.16 -3.02 6.94
CA SER A 48 21.78 -3.43 5.68
C SER A 48 23.29 -3.23 5.69
N ASP A 49 24.03 -4.19 5.13
CA ASP A 49 25.48 -4.08 4.92
C ASP A 49 25.86 -3.04 3.85
N ALA A 50 24.87 -2.58 3.07
CA ALA A 50 25.04 -1.54 2.06
C ALA A 50 24.98 -0.12 2.62
N LEU A 51 24.84 0.04 3.93
CA LEU A 51 24.90 1.35 4.58
C LEU A 51 26.32 1.94 4.52
N PRO A 52 26.47 3.23 4.20
CA PRO A 52 27.77 3.91 4.19
C PRO A 52 28.49 3.78 5.54
N GLY A 53 29.81 3.58 5.49
CA GLY A 53 30.62 3.41 6.70
C GLY A 53 30.50 2.04 7.37
N LYS A 54 29.82 1.06 6.74
CA LYS A 54 29.65 -0.31 7.25
C LYS A 54 29.00 -0.36 8.64
N ILE A 55 28.12 0.60 8.92
CA ILE A 55 27.28 0.56 10.11
C ILE A 55 26.18 -0.50 9.91
N PRO A 56 25.84 -1.30 10.95
CA PRO A 56 24.89 -2.40 10.80
C PRO A 56 23.44 -1.94 10.61
N TRP A 57 23.12 -0.74 11.10
CA TRP A 57 21.78 -0.17 11.01
C TRP A 57 21.80 1.36 11.14
N LYS A 58 20.74 2.02 10.66
CA LYS A 58 20.57 3.48 10.72
C LYS A 58 19.08 3.86 10.72
N TYR A 59 18.70 4.83 11.55
CA TYR A 59 17.40 5.51 11.44
C TYR A 59 17.45 6.58 10.34
N VAL A 60 16.43 6.60 9.49
CA VAL A 60 16.34 7.49 8.34
C VAL A 60 14.92 8.03 8.20
N GLY A 61 14.78 9.25 7.67
CA GLY A 61 13.47 9.78 7.27
C GLY A 61 13.03 9.28 5.89
N VAL A 62 11.79 9.58 5.50
CA VAL A 62 11.18 9.16 4.21
C VAL A 62 12.06 9.47 3.00
N LYS A 63 12.60 10.70 2.89
CA LYS A 63 13.44 11.10 1.74
C LYS A 63 14.72 10.26 1.62
N GLU A 64 15.35 9.98 2.76
CA GLU A 64 16.57 9.16 2.79
C GLU A 64 16.25 7.68 2.51
N LEU A 65 15.13 7.17 3.03
CA LEU A 65 14.63 5.83 2.68
C LEU A 65 14.40 5.71 1.18
N GLN A 66 13.72 6.68 0.55
CA GLN A 66 13.47 6.68 -0.89
C GLN A 66 14.77 6.71 -1.69
N GLY A 67 15.76 7.51 -1.27
CA GLY A 67 17.10 7.50 -1.87
C GLY A 67 17.77 6.14 -1.77
N PHE A 68 17.78 5.53 -0.58
CA PHE A 68 18.35 4.20 -0.37
C PHE A 68 17.66 3.13 -1.22
N LEU A 69 16.32 3.11 -1.26
CA LEU A 69 15.56 2.13 -2.04
C LEU A 69 15.80 2.29 -3.56
N ARG A 70 15.92 3.53 -4.03
CA ARG A 70 16.26 3.83 -5.43
C ARG A 70 17.59 3.19 -5.81
N ASP A 71 18.63 3.39 -5.01
CA ASP A 71 19.95 2.80 -5.27
C ASP A 71 19.88 1.26 -5.31
N ARG A 72 19.10 0.66 -4.39
CA ARG A 72 18.88 -0.78 -4.38
C ARG A 72 18.13 -1.27 -5.63
N ILE A 73 17.14 -0.53 -6.14
CA ILE A 73 16.44 -0.89 -7.37
C ILE A 73 17.40 -0.92 -8.57
N GLU A 74 18.28 0.08 -8.69
CA GLU A 74 19.29 0.12 -9.76
C GLU A 74 20.23 -1.10 -9.69
N GLU A 75 20.62 -1.52 -8.48
CA GLU A 75 21.40 -2.74 -8.24
C GLU A 75 20.63 -4.02 -8.56
N GLY A 76 19.30 -3.98 -8.64
CA GLY A 76 18.45 -5.12 -8.96
C GLY A 76 17.77 -5.74 -7.75
N TYR A 77 17.54 -4.96 -6.71
CA TYR A 77 16.58 -5.34 -5.69
C TYR A 77 15.17 -5.05 -6.20
N THR A 78 14.24 -5.95 -5.92
CA THR A 78 12.82 -5.68 -6.08
C THR A 78 12.25 -5.31 -4.71
N VAL A 79 11.48 -4.22 -4.64
CA VAL A 79 10.89 -3.74 -3.38
C VAL A 79 9.36 -3.71 -3.50
N PRO A 80 8.61 -4.42 -2.65
CA PRO A 80 7.16 -4.33 -2.64
C PRO A 80 6.72 -2.98 -2.07
N LEU A 81 5.80 -2.31 -2.76
CA LEU A 81 5.22 -1.05 -2.34
C LEU A 81 3.73 -1.25 -2.05
N ASN A 82 3.19 -0.55 -1.07
CA ASN A 82 1.74 -0.51 -0.90
C ASN A 82 1.14 0.41 -1.99
N PRO A 83 0.07 0.02 -2.70
CA PRO A 83 -0.63 0.91 -3.64
C PRO A 83 -1.05 2.25 -3.03
N LYS A 84 -1.37 2.28 -1.72
CA LYS A 84 -1.66 3.53 -1.00
C LYS A 84 -0.47 4.50 -1.11
N TRP A 85 0.75 4.01 -0.86
CA TRP A 85 1.93 4.87 -0.87
C TRP A 85 2.19 5.46 -2.25
N ILE A 86 2.05 4.63 -3.29
CA ILE A 86 2.24 5.06 -4.68
C ILE A 86 1.28 6.20 -5.06
N ILE A 87 0.05 6.15 -4.56
CA ILE A 87 -1.00 7.09 -4.95
C ILE A 87 -1.06 8.32 -4.02
N CYS A 88 -0.82 8.14 -2.72
CA CYS A 88 -1.04 9.18 -1.72
C CYS A 88 0.24 9.91 -1.31
N ASP A 89 1.40 9.26 -1.39
CA ASP A 89 2.61 9.73 -0.71
C ASP A 89 3.68 10.19 -1.72
N HIS A 90 4.19 11.41 -1.52
CA HIS A 90 5.11 12.04 -2.46
C HIS A 90 6.40 11.23 -2.64
N GLY A 91 6.84 11.06 -3.89
CA GLY A 91 8.09 10.38 -4.27
C GLY A 91 7.99 8.87 -4.44
N TRP A 92 6.93 8.21 -3.95
CA TRP A 92 6.77 6.76 -4.06
C TRP A 92 6.39 6.29 -5.47
N LYS A 93 5.68 7.13 -6.24
CA LYS A 93 5.39 6.87 -7.66
C LYS A 93 6.65 6.71 -8.50
N ASP A 94 7.66 7.55 -8.26
CA ASP A 94 8.93 7.48 -9.01
C ASP A 94 9.71 6.19 -8.68
N LEU A 95 9.65 5.68 -7.44
CA LEU A 95 10.18 4.33 -7.13
C LEU A 95 9.41 3.22 -7.87
N TYR A 96 8.08 3.32 -7.91
CA TYR A 96 7.24 2.38 -8.63
C TYR A 96 7.54 2.38 -10.14
N ASP A 97 7.71 3.54 -10.75
CA ASP A 97 8.01 3.66 -12.18
C ASP A 97 9.38 3.08 -12.52
N ARG A 98 10.37 3.22 -11.64
CA ARG A 98 11.68 2.56 -11.79
C ARG A 98 11.58 1.05 -11.72
N LEU A 99 10.74 0.51 -10.83
CA LEU A 99 10.48 -0.93 -10.78
C LEU A 99 9.85 -1.40 -12.10
N LEU A 100 8.84 -0.69 -12.60
CA LEU A 100 8.19 -1.03 -13.87
C LEU A 100 9.15 -0.95 -15.06
N ALA A 101 10.04 0.05 -15.09
CA ALA A 101 11.01 0.24 -16.15
C ALA A 101 12.17 -0.78 -16.14
N SER A 102 12.34 -1.55 -15.05
CA SER A 102 13.41 -2.54 -14.94
C SER A 102 13.22 -3.68 -15.93
N ASN A 103 14.26 -3.99 -16.70
CA ASN A 103 14.26 -5.11 -17.65
C ASN A 103 14.68 -6.46 -17.03
N LYS A 104 14.88 -6.51 -15.70
CA LYS A 104 15.38 -7.71 -15.01
C LYS A 104 14.23 -8.72 -14.79
N PRO A 105 14.35 -9.99 -15.22
CA PRO A 105 13.21 -10.95 -15.18
C PRO A 105 12.59 -11.13 -13.80
N TYR A 106 13.41 -11.27 -12.76
CA TYR A 106 12.93 -11.46 -11.39
C TYR A 106 12.21 -10.23 -10.81
N VAL A 107 12.50 -9.03 -11.32
CA VAL A 107 11.76 -7.81 -10.95
C VAL A 107 10.36 -7.90 -11.55
N GLN A 108 10.27 -8.23 -12.84
CA GLN A 108 8.99 -8.39 -13.53
C GLN A 108 8.14 -9.52 -12.94
N GLU A 109 8.74 -10.67 -12.65
CA GLU A 109 8.06 -11.79 -11.97
C GLU A 109 7.47 -11.37 -10.62
N SER A 110 8.22 -10.60 -9.83
CA SER A 110 7.73 -10.08 -8.55
C SER A 110 6.57 -9.09 -8.73
N LEU A 111 6.70 -8.19 -9.72
CA LEU A 111 5.65 -7.21 -10.04
C LEU A 111 4.39 -7.87 -10.59
N ASP A 112 4.49 -8.97 -11.32
CA ASP A 112 3.34 -9.73 -11.82
C ASP A 112 2.60 -10.45 -10.68
N VAL A 113 3.28 -10.76 -9.58
CA VAL A 113 2.65 -11.29 -8.37
C VAL A 113 1.97 -10.19 -7.56
N TRP A 114 2.65 -9.06 -7.32
CA TRP A 114 2.14 -7.98 -6.46
C TRP A 114 1.11 -7.10 -7.17
N TYR A 115 1.29 -6.90 -8.48
CA TYR A 115 0.45 -6.10 -9.36
C TYR A 115 0.12 -6.88 -10.64
N PRO A 116 -0.75 -7.90 -10.60
CA PRO A 116 -1.00 -8.72 -11.77
C PRO A 116 -1.49 -7.90 -12.97
N PRO A 117 -0.94 -8.11 -14.18
CA PRO A 117 -1.27 -7.29 -15.35
C PRO A 117 -2.77 -7.31 -15.68
N ASP A 118 -3.43 -8.46 -15.52
CA ASP A 118 -4.85 -8.60 -15.83
C ASP A 118 -5.80 -8.09 -14.72
N SER A 119 -5.25 -7.59 -13.61
CA SER A 119 -6.06 -7.14 -12.47
C SER A 119 -6.62 -5.72 -12.62
N GLY A 120 -6.09 -4.94 -13.56
CA GLY A 120 -6.42 -3.51 -13.72
C GLY A 120 -5.74 -2.59 -12.69
N VAL A 121 -4.91 -3.13 -11.79
CA VAL A 121 -4.32 -2.34 -10.69
C VAL A 121 -3.28 -1.33 -11.19
N ARG A 122 -2.45 -1.72 -12.18
CA ARG A 122 -1.39 -0.86 -12.73
C ARG A 122 -1.99 0.34 -13.45
N GLU A 123 -3.02 0.10 -14.24
CA GLU A 123 -3.79 1.11 -14.98
C GLU A 123 -4.53 2.03 -14.01
N THR A 124 -5.06 1.48 -12.91
CA THR A 124 -5.73 2.28 -11.89
C THR A 124 -4.75 3.21 -11.18
N ILE A 125 -3.56 2.71 -10.81
CA ILE A 125 -2.49 3.53 -10.23
C ILE A 125 -2.13 4.69 -11.17
N GLU A 126 -1.89 4.38 -12.45
CA GLU A 126 -1.50 5.38 -13.44
C GLU A 126 -2.59 6.43 -13.67
N LYS A 127 -3.85 5.98 -13.81
CA LYS A 127 -5.00 6.87 -13.94
C LYS A 127 -5.14 7.81 -12.74
N MET A 128 -5.01 7.28 -11.52
CA MET A 128 -5.11 8.10 -10.30
C MET A 128 -3.98 9.12 -10.22
N HIS A 129 -2.75 8.74 -10.57
CA HIS A 129 -1.62 9.66 -10.58
C HIS A 129 -1.78 10.75 -11.64
N CYS A 130 -2.29 10.43 -12.84
CA CYS A 130 -2.61 11.44 -13.86
C CYS A 130 -3.67 12.45 -13.39
N CYS A 131 -4.66 12.01 -12.60
CA CYS A 131 -5.66 12.90 -12.02
C CYS A 131 -5.14 13.69 -10.82
N HIS A 132 -4.18 13.14 -10.08
CA HIS A 132 -3.66 13.66 -8.83
C HIS A 132 -2.12 13.48 -8.77
N PRO A 133 -1.34 14.30 -9.50
CA PRO A 133 0.10 14.12 -9.61
C PRO A 133 0.83 14.31 -8.27
N ASP A 134 0.31 15.19 -7.41
CA ASP A 134 0.85 15.43 -6.07
C ASP A 134 0.23 14.53 -4.99
N GLY A 135 -0.53 13.51 -5.41
CA GLY A 135 -1.28 12.61 -4.53
C GLY A 135 -2.54 13.22 -3.93
N PHE A 136 -3.11 12.53 -2.94
CA PHE A 136 -4.31 12.98 -2.24
C PHE A 136 -3.94 13.85 -1.04
N ARG A 137 -4.38 15.10 -1.04
CA ARG A 137 -4.25 16.02 0.11
C ARG A 137 -5.41 15.81 1.08
N ARG A 138 -5.12 15.88 2.37
CA ARG A 138 -6.17 15.95 3.40
C ARG A 138 -6.87 17.31 3.28
N ILE A 139 -8.20 17.28 3.34
CA ILE A 139 -9.00 18.50 3.40
C ILE A 139 -8.67 19.17 4.76
N GLY A 140 -8.06 20.36 4.71
CA GLY A 140 -7.63 21.12 5.89
C GLY A 140 -6.11 21.22 6.11
N GLU A 141 -5.28 20.55 5.31
CA GLU A 141 -3.83 20.81 5.27
C GLU A 141 -3.54 21.82 4.16
N GLU A 142 -3.46 23.10 4.52
CA GLU A 142 -2.97 24.13 3.62
C GLU A 142 -1.55 23.77 3.17
N ALA A 143 -1.30 23.84 1.85
CA ALA A 143 0.01 23.62 1.28
C ALA A 143 0.97 24.70 1.82
N HIS A 144 1.73 24.36 2.86
CA HIS A 144 2.78 25.22 3.40
C HIS A 144 3.99 25.18 2.44
N ASP A 145 3.80 25.68 1.22
CA ASP A 145 4.89 25.88 0.28
C ASP A 145 5.65 27.17 0.62
N THR A 146 6.96 27.09 0.46
CA THR A 146 7.92 28.01 1.05
C THR A 146 8.04 29.24 0.16
N SER A 147 7.36 30.34 0.48
CA SER A 147 7.82 31.66 0.03
C SER A 147 7.40 32.79 0.97
N VAL A 148 8.38 33.66 1.24
CA VAL A 148 8.28 34.86 2.07
C VAL A 148 7.24 35.82 1.48
N GLY A 149 6.19 36.15 2.24
CA GLY A 149 5.24 37.19 1.86
C GLY A 149 4.02 37.25 2.78
N LYS A 150 4.08 38.15 3.76
CA LYS A 150 3.02 38.42 4.75
C LYS A 150 1.86 39.21 4.12
N VAL A 151 0.64 38.66 4.01
CA VAL A 151 -0.63 39.43 3.95
C VAL A 151 -1.81 38.60 4.49
N GLU A 152 -2.39 39.12 5.57
CA GLU A 152 -3.77 39.12 6.12
C GLU A 152 -4.72 37.91 5.98
N GLU A 153 -5.20 37.46 7.14
CA GLU A 153 -6.38 36.61 7.35
C GLU A 153 -7.61 37.20 6.65
N GLN A 154 -8.25 36.40 5.78
CA GLN A 154 -9.69 36.46 5.56
C GLN A 154 -10.26 35.05 5.66
N ASP A 155 -11.03 34.89 6.73
CA ASP A 155 -11.86 33.77 7.14
C ASP A 155 -13.06 33.63 6.19
N GLU A 156 -13.00 32.65 5.28
CA GLU A 156 -14.20 32.10 4.64
C GLU A 156 -14.08 30.58 4.61
N THR A 157 -14.37 29.97 5.76
CA THR A 157 -14.50 28.52 5.93
C THR A 157 -15.80 28.05 5.26
N GLU A 158 -15.74 27.45 4.06
CA GLU A 158 -16.84 26.61 3.57
C GLU A 158 -16.84 25.30 4.38
N GLU A 159 -17.57 25.29 5.50
CA GLU A 159 -17.91 24.07 6.25
C GLU A 159 -18.61 23.08 5.32
N MET A 160 -17.92 22.00 4.95
CA MET A 160 -18.58 20.83 4.39
C MET A 160 -19.37 20.16 5.51
N ASP A 161 -20.70 20.16 5.38
CA ASP A 161 -21.64 19.72 6.42
C ASP A 161 -21.27 18.33 6.96
N MET A 162 -21.10 18.23 8.29
CA MET A 162 -20.81 16.98 9.00
C MET A 162 -21.88 15.90 8.74
N GLU A 163 -23.10 16.30 8.38
CA GLU A 163 -24.15 15.39 7.96
C GLU A 163 -23.81 14.67 6.65
N ASP A 164 -23.17 15.35 5.70
CA ASP A 164 -22.78 14.78 4.41
C ASP A 164 -21.65 13.76 4.57
N VAL A 165 -20.66 14.05 5.42
CA VAL A 165 -19.57 13.10 5.74
C VAL A 165 -20.15 11.82 6.37
N HIS A 166 -21.06 11.99 7.34
CA HIS A 166 -21.70 10.86 7.99
C HIS A 166 -22.60 10.06 7.03
N PHE A 167 -23.27 10.74 6.10
CA PHE A 167 -24.07 10.10 5.05
C PHE A 167 -23.20 9.27 4.09
N LEU A 168 -22.08 9.82 3.63
CA LEU A 168 -21.13 9.13 2.75
C LEU A 168 -20.52 7.90 3.44
N LEU A 169 -20.16 8.02 4.71
CA LEU A 169 -19.64 6.90 5.50
C LEU A 169 -20.68 5.79 5.66
N LYS A 170 -21.92 6.13 5.99
CA LYS A 170 -23.03 5.16 6.08
C LYS A 170 -23.26 4.46 4.75
N LYS A 171 -23.28 5.21 3.64
CA LYS A 171 -23.45 4.66 2.29
C LYS A 171 -22.33 3.67 1.96
N PHE A 172 -21.07 4.00 2.30
CA PHE A 172 -19.93 3.10 2.10
C PHE A 172 -20.07 1.79 2.90
N ILE A 173 -20.43 1.86 4.19
CA ILE A 173 -20.62 0.68 5.04
C ILE A 173 -21.73 -0.22 4.49
N ILE A 174 -22.84 0.36 4.04
CA ILE A 174 -23.96 -0.38 3.44
C ILE A 174 -23.51 -1.10 2.17
N LEU A 175 -22.78 -0.41 1.29
CA LEU A 175 -22.26 -1.00 0.04
C LEU A 175 -21.31 -2.16 0.30
N GLN A 176 -20.45 -2.07 1.32
CA GLN A 176 -19.59 -3.18 1.74
C GLN A 176 -20.41 -4.39 2.23
N GLY A 177 -21.48 -4.14 3.00
CA GLY A 177 -22.41 -5.18 3.45
C GLY A 177 -23.12 -5.88 2.29
N VAL A 178 -23.60 -5.11 1.31
CA VAL A 178 -24.25 -5.65 0.09
C VAL A 178 -23.25 -6.47 -0.74
N LYS A 179 -22.03 -5.96 -0.94
CA LYS A 179 -20.97 -6.65 -1.68
C LYS A 179 -20.62 -8.00 -1.05
N ARG A 180 -20.52 -8.07 0.28
CA ARG A 180 -20.29 -9.32 1.02
C ARG A 180 -21.45 -10.31 0.87
N LYS A 181 -22.70 -9.85 1.00
CA LYS A 181 -23.91 -10.69 0.82
C LYS A 181 -24.02 -11.23 -0.61
N LEU A 182 -23.69 -10.42 -1.61
CA LEU A 182 -23.70 -10.83 -3.02
C LEU A 182 -22.63 -11.90 -3.29
N ARG A 183 -21.41 -11.71 -2.78
CA ARG A 183 -20.34 -12.71 -2.86
C ARG A 183 -20.75 -14.02 -2.18
N ALA A 184 -21.35 -13.97 -0.99
CA ALA A 184 -21.83 -15.15 -0.29
C ALA A 184 -22.92 -15.88 -1.08
N ARG A 185 -23.90 -15.16 -1.65
CA ARG A 185 -24.94 -15.74 -2.50
C ARG A 185 -24.37 -16.39 -3.76
N LEU A 186 -23.44 -15.72 -4.44
CA LEU A 186 -22.74 -16.29 -5.59
C LEU A 186 -22.00 -17.58 -5.22
N LEU A 187 -21.31 -17.59 -4.07
CA LEU A 187 -20.62 -18.78 -3.57
C LEU A 187 -21.60 -19.93 -3.26
N CYS A 188 -22.72 -19.65 -2.58
CA CYS A 188 -23.76 -20.64 -2.31
C CYS A 188 -24.40 -21.19 -3.59
N MET A 189 -24.64 -20.35 -4.60
CA MET A 189 -25.18 -20.78 -5.90
C MET A 189 -24.19 -21.66 -6.67
N CYS A 190 -22.90 -21.38 -6.60
CA CYS A 190 -21.86 -22.24 -7.18
C CYS A 190 -21.82 -23.59 -6.48
N LEU A 191 -21.88 -23.63 -5.14
CA LEU A 191 -21.87 -24.87 -4.36
C LEU A 191 -23.16 -25.71 -4.55
N ALA A 192 -24.31 -25.07 -4.71
CA ALA A 192 -25.58 -25.74 -4.96
C ALA A 192 -25.65 -26.40 -6.35
N ARG A 193 -24.89 -25.89 -7.33
CA ARG A 193 -24.77 -26.49 -8.67
C ARG A 193 -23.85 -27.71 -8.72
N THR A 194 -23.04 -27.93 -7.69
CA THR A 194 -22.05 -29.03 -7.63
C THR A 194 -22.49 -30.21 -6.77
N MET A 195 -23.69 -30.21 -6.19
CA MET A 195 -24.19 -31.38 -5.45
C MET A 195 -24.88 -32.39 -6.39
N PRO A 196 -24.44 -33.66 -6.45
CA PRO A 196 -25.19 -34.72 -7.11
C PRO A 196 -26.52 -34.93 -6.39
N CYS A 197 -27.62 -35.09 -7.15
CA CYS A 197 -28.92 -35.49 -6.60
C CYS A 197 -28.77 -36.81 -5.85
N ALA A 198 -28.75 -36.76 -4.52
CA ALA A 198 -28.91 -37.92 -3.67
C ALA A 198 -30.40 -38.14 -3.41
N GLY A 199 -30.94 -39.22 -3.98
CA GLY A 199 -32.31 -39.66 -3.72
C GLY A 199 -32.74 -40.81 -4.63
N GLY A 200 -32.53 -42.05 -4.16
CA GLY A 200 -33.23 -43.25 -4.65
C GLY A 200 -34.70 -43.28 -4.17
N PRO A 201 -35.36 -44.44 -4.02
CA PRO A 201 -34.91 -45.84 -4.12
C PRO A 201 -35.04 -46.47 -5.52
#